data_AF-A0A5K1A1H9-F1
#
_entry.id   AF-A0A5K1A1H9-F1
#
_cell.length_a   1.000
_cell.length_b   1.000
_cell.length_c   1.000
_cell.angle_alpha   90.00
_cell.angle_beta   90.00
_cell.angle_gamma   90.00
#
_symmetry.space_group_name_H-M   'P 1'
#
loop_
_entity.id
_entity.type
_entity.pdbx_description
1 polymer ?
#
loop_
_entity_poly.entity_id
_entity_poly.type
_entity_poly.pdbx_seq_one_letter_code
_entity_poly.pdbx_strand_id
1 'polypeptide(L)' 'TGVISDDELFDLLDMALSADTCNTVRRARELMRSRVDPMALVSQLANLIMDILAGWRQWRISGISRKFFKSHS' A
#
# COMPACT_ATOMS: atom_id res chain seq x y z
N THR A 1 6.75 1.41 -17.28
CA THR A 1 5.88 1.84 -16.16
C THR A 1 6.54 1.39 -14.87
N GLY A 2 6.74 2.29 -13.92
CA GLY A 2 7.29 1.92 -12.61
C GLY A 2 6.27 1.11 -11.84
N VAL A 3 6.63 -0.11 -11.45
CA VAL A 3 5.81 -0.96 -10.59
C VAL A 3 6.16 -0.59 -9.15
N ILE A 4 5.14 -0.31 -8.32
CA ILE A 4 5.35 -0.04 -6.90
C ILE A 4 5.41 -1.40 -6.22
N SER A 5 6.34 -1.57 -5.28
CA SER A 5 6.43 -2.82 -4.55
C SER A 5 5.26 -2.92 -3.58
N ASP A 6 4.75 -4.12 -3.37
CA ASP A 6 3.61 -4.31 -2.49
C ASP A 6 3.91 -3.90 -1.05
N ASP A 7 5.16 -4.05 -0.62
CA ASP A 7 5.67 -3.55 0.65
C ASP A 7 5.50 -2.03 0.80
N GLU A 8 5.69 -1.25 -0.27
CA GLU A 8 5.48 0.20 -0.27
C GLU A 8 3.98 0.56 -0.25
N LEU A 9 3.15 -0.23 -0.92
CA LEU A 9 1.69 -0.06 -0.89
C LEU A 9 1.11 -0.41 0.49
N PHE A 10 1.61 -1.47 1.12
CA PHE A 10 1.24 -1.84 2.49
C PHE A 10 1.72 -0.78 3.50
N ASP A 11 2.91 -0.22 3.36
CA ASP A 11 3.41 0.88 4.22
C ASP A 11 2.51 2.12 4.08
N LEU A 12 2.16 2.49 2.84
CA LEU A 12 1.26 3.61 2.57
C LEU A 12 -0.14 3.39 3.16
N LEU A 13 -0.69 2.19 3.03
CA LEU A 13 -1.99 1.83 3.57
C LEU A 13 -1.97 1.76 5.11
N ASP A 14 -0.88 1.28 5.72
CA ASP A 14 -0.68 1.24 7.17
C ASP A 14 -0.74 2.63 7.80
N MET A 15 0.00 3.58 7.24
CA MET A 15 -0.01 4.97 7.71
C MET A 15 -1.39 5.61 7.54
N ALA A 16 -2.08 5.31 6.45
CA ALA A 16 -3.42 5.83 6.19
C ALA A 16 -4.44 5.32 7.21
N LEU A 17 -4.43 4.01 7.51
CA LEU A 17 -5.32 3.40 8.50
C LEU A 17 -4.96 3.77 9.94
N SER A 18 -3.68 4.04 10.21
CA SER A 18 -3.21 4.56 11.51
C SER A 18 -3.53 6.04 11.74
N ALA A 19 -4.30 6.66 10.83
CA ALA A 19 -4.67 8.08 10.83
C ALA A 19 -3.48 9.05 10.76
N ASP A 20 -2.31 8.60 10.30
CA ASP A 20 -1.13 9.44 10.12
C ASP A 20 -1.17 10.14 8.76
N THR A 21 -2.08 11.10 8.63
CA THR A 21 -2.32 11.81 7.36
C THR A 21 -1.08 12.55 6.85
N CYS A 22 -0.25 13.09 7.75
CA CYS A 22 0.97 13.81 7.37
C CYS A 22 1.98 12.87 6.69
N ASN A 23 2.28 11.72 7.31
CA ASN A 23 3.20 10.75 6.73
C ASN A 23 2.60 10.07 5.48
N THR A 24 1.30 9.81 5.47
CA THR A 24 0.58 9.29 4.30
C THR A 24 0.75 10.19 3.07
N VAL A 25 0.50 11.49 3.20
CA VAL A 25 0.63 12.46 2.09
C VAL A 25 2.09 12.60 1.64
N ARG A 26 3.04 12.60 2.58
CA ARG A 26 4.47 12.65 2.26
C ARG A 26 4.90 11.43 1.45
N ARG A 27 4.54 10.22 1.90
CA ARG A 27 4.92 8.98 1.22
C ARG A 27 4.30 8.86 -0.16
N ALA A 28 3.01 9.16 -0.29
CA ALA A 28 2.32 9.16 -1.59
C ALA A 28 3.02 10.10 -2.59
N ARG A 29 3.44 11.28 -2.13
CA ARG A 29 4.17 12.25 -2.96
C ARG A 29 5.58 11.80 -3.32
N GLU A 30 6.28 11.10 -2.43
CA GLU A 30 7.59 10.50 -2.71
C GLU A 30 7.48 9.41 -3.79
N LEU A 31 6.48 8.53 -3.68
CA LEU A 31 6.19 7.48 -4.66
C LEU A 31 5.83 8.05 -6.04
N MET A 32 5.03 9.11 -6.10
CA MET A 32 4.73 9.79 -7.37
C MET A 32 5.95 10.51 -7.98
N ARG A 33 6.88 10.99 -7.14
CA ARG A 33 8.10 11.68 -7.60
C ARG A 33 9.17 10.73 -8.11
N SER A 34 9.14 9.45 -7.73
CA SER A 34 10.15 8.46 -8.11
C SER A 34 9.97 7.88 -9.52
N ARG A 35 9.11 8.48 -10.36
CA ARG A 35 8.71 8.09 -11.74
C ARG A 35 7.49 7.16 -11.84
N VAL A 36 6.73 7.01 -10.77
CA VAL A 36 5.45 6.29 -10.84
C VAL A 36 4.33 7.24 -11.24
N ASP A 37 3.58 6.84 -12.26
CA ASP A 37 2.40 7.59 -12.69
C ASP A 37 1.36 7.62 -11.55
N PRO A 38 0.78 8.79 -11.22
CA PRO A 38 -0.21 8.90 -10.14
C PRO A 38 -1.39 7.93 -10.30
N MET A 39 -1.80 7.67 -11.54
CA MET A 39 -2.89 6.74 -11.82
C MET A 39 -2.47 5.29 -11.55
N ALA A 40 -1.21 4.95 -11.81
CA ALA A 40 -0.67 3.63 -11.48
C ALA A 40 -0.60 3.40 -9.96
N LEU A 41 -0.27 4.43 -9.16
CA LEU A 41 -0.33 4.35 -7.70
C LEU A 41 -1.75 4.06 -7.21
N VAL A 42 -2.73 4.86 -7.67
CA VAL A 42 -4.12 4.70 -7.25
C VAL A 42 -4.68 3.34 -7.71
N SER A 43 -4.36 2.90 -8.93
CA SER A 43 -4.83 1.61 -9.44
C SER A 43 -4.24 0.42 -8.69
N GLN A 44 -2.95 0.45 -8.37
CA GLN A 44 -2.30 -0.63 -7.61
C GLN A 44 -2.80 -0.67 -6.17
N LEU A 45 -3.01 0.49 -5.55
CA LEU A 45 -3.60 0.57 -4.22
C LEU A 45 -5.06 0.07 -4.22
N ALA A 46 -5.86 0.41 -5.23
CA ALA A 46 -7.23 -0.08 -5.37
C ALA A 46 -7.29 -1.59 -5.54
N ASN A 47 -6.39 -2.17 -6.35
CA ASN A 47 -6.27 -3.63 -6.47
C ASN A 47 -5.86 -4.27 -5.15
N LEU A 48 -4.90 -3.69 -4.43
CA LEU A 48 -4.49 -4.18 -3.12
C LEU A 48 -5.65 -4.20 -2.11
N ILE A 49 -6.42 -3.12 -2.05
CA ILE A 49 -7.62 -3.04 -1.19
C ILE A 49 -8.66 -4.09 -1.61
N MET A 50 -8.88 -4.28 -2.92
CA MET A 50 -9.79 -5.30 -3.44
C MET A 50 -9.34 -6.72 -3.06
N ASP A 51 -8.04 -7.01 -3.12
CA ASP A 51 -7.47 -8.28 -2.72
C ASP A 51 -7.62 -8.52 -1.20
N ILE A 52 -7.45 -7.48 -0.39
CA ILE A 52 -7.71 -7.53 1.06
C ILE A 52 -9.19 -7.86 1.33
N LEU A 53 -10.12 -7.19 0.66
CA LEU A 53 -11.57 -7.39 0.83
C LEU A 53 -12.04 -8.76 0.31
N ALA A 54 -11.43 -9.27 -0.76
CA ALA A 54 -11.73 -10.60 -1.30
C ALA A 54 -11.29 -11.73 -0.36
N GLY A 55 -10.42 -11.45 0.61
CA GLY A 55 -10.00 -12.39 1.67
C GLY A 55 -9.02 -13.47 1.20
N TRP A 56 -8.23 -13.25 0.15
CA TRP A 56 -7.63 -14.36 -0.62
C TRP A 56 -6.13 -14.67 -0.42
N ARG A 57 -5.92 -15.84 0.21
CA ARG A 57 -5.05 -17.03 -0.03
C ARG A 57 -3.73 -17.04 -0.83
N GLN A 58 -3.41 -16.13 -1.76
CA GLN A 58 -2.24 -16.30 -2.66
C GLN A 58 -1.07 -15.35 -2.36
N TRP A 59 -1.25 -14.38 -1.47
CA TRP A 59 -0.20 -13.42 -1.18
C TRP A 59 0.99 -14.10 -0.50
N ARG A 60 2.18 -14.10 -1.12
CA ARG A 60 3.44 -14.42 -0.43
C ARG A 60 3.71 -13.28 0.54
N ILE A 61 3.14 -13.39 1.75
CA ILE A 61 3.18 -12.40 2.82
C ILE A 61 4.65 -12.08 3.15
N SER A 62 5.15 -11.01 2.54
CA SER A 62 6.33 -10.29 2.99
C SER A 62 6.12 -9.88 4.45
N GLY A 63 7.22 -9.67 5.18
CA GLY A 63 7.15 -9.40 6.62
C GLY A 63 6.25 -8.21 7.00
N ILE A 64 6.10 -7.25 6.09
CA ILE A 64 5.32 -6.01 6.28
C ILE A 64 3.82 -6.30 6.23
N SER A 65 3.35 -7.05 5.23
CA SER A 65 1.94 -7.45 5.12
C SER A 65 1.45 -8.17 6.38
N ARG A 66 2.27 -9.07 6.96
CA ARG A 66 1.94 -9.75 8.23
C ARG A 66 1.83 -8.80 9.41
N LYS A 67 2.68 -7.78 9.47
CA LYS A 67 2.64 -6.76 10.54
C LYS A 67 1.40 -5.89 10.41
N PHE A 68 1.10 -5.42 9.19
CA PHE A 68 -0.09 -4.65 8.88
C PHE A 68 -1.36 -5.37 9.35
N PHE A 69 -1.55 -6.63 8.92
CA PHE A 69 -2.73 -7.39 9.34
C PHE A 69 -2.79 -7.61 10.86
N LYS A 70 -1.65 -7.79 11.54
CA LYS A 70 -1.63 -7.89 13.01
C LYS A 70 -1.97 -6.57 13.71
N SER A 71 -1.60 -5.43 13.13
CA SER A 71 -1.93 -4.11 13.66
C SER A 71 -3.41 -3.76 13.48
N HIS A 72 -4.04 -4.24 12.41
CA HIS A 72 -5.41 -3.85 12.00
C HIS A 72 -6.42 -5.03 12.01
N SER A 73 -6.18 -6.10 12.79
CA SER A 73 -7.14 -7.22 13.01
C SER A 73 -8.13 -6.96 14.13
#